data_AF-A0A7Z9GY51-F1
#
_entry.id   AF-A0A7Z9GY51-F1
#
_cell.length_a   1.000
_cell.length_b   1.000
_cell.length_c   1.000
_cell.angle_alpha   90.00
_cell.angle_beta   90.00
_cell.angle_gamma   90.00
#
_symmetry.space_group_name_H-M   'P 1'
#
loop_
_entity.id
_entity.type
_entity.pdbx_description
1 polymer ?
#
loop_
_entity_poly.entity_id
_entity_poly.type
_entity_poly.pdbx_seq_one_letter_code
_entity_poly.pdbx_strand_id
1 'polypeptide(L)'
;MPMNDPLPPEDSAADGSADQDAGGDSRVDPAEGMSSDQAQRHVSARVPESVAPGVLGTGIIVMTGANEFVVDFIQGLGQPAQVVARVVVPHAVMPQFIDALERNLQLYRDRYGDPPELPKNPNPQRQPSAQEIYDELKMTDDVRTGAYANGVMIGHSITEFKLDFLA
;
A
#
# COMPACT_ATOMS: atom_id res chain seq x y z
N MET A 1 -64.61 -4.66 49.81
CA MET A 1 -64.83 -6.11 50.03
C MET A 1 -63.49 -6.75 50.36
N PRO A 2 -63.50 -7.77 51.22
CA PRO A 2 -62.35 -8.24 52.02
C PRO A 2 -61.64 -9.45 51.38
N MET A 3 -60.63 -9.95 52.12
CA MET A 3 -60.11 -11.33 52.13
C MET A 3 -59.19 -11.74 50.97
N ASN A 4 -58.17 -12.57 51.11
CA ASN A 4 -57.43 -13.23 52.21
C ASN A 4 -56.44 -14.16 51.45
N ASP A 5 -55.16 -14.22 51.84
CA ASP A 5 -54.23 -15.25 51.32
C ASP A 5 -54.73 -16.67 51.67
N PRO A 6 -54.36 -17.73 50.90
CA PRO A 6 -53.19 -18.53 51.30
C PRO A 6 -52.39 -19.22 50.16
N LEU A 7 -51.11 -19.51 50.45
CA LEU A 7 -50.27 -20.54 49.80
C LEU A 7 -50.85 -21.96 50.05
N PRO A 8 -50.49 -22.98 49.25
CA PRO A 8 -49.31 -23.77 49.60
C PRO A 8 -48.45 -24.22 48.40
N PRO A 9 -47.17 -24.58 48.66
CA PRO A 9 -46.34 -25.35 47.73
C PRO A 9 -46.59 -26.85 47.95
N GLU A 10 -46.47 -27.67 46.91
CA GLU A 10 -46.28 -29.12 47.10
C GLU A 10 -45.15 -29.61 46.19
N ASP A 11 -44.02 -29.86 46.84
CA ASP A 11 -43.02 -30.86 46.45
C ASP A 11 -43.70 -32.23 46.28
N SER A 12 -43.39 -32.95 45.20
CA SER A 12 -43.11 -34.38 45.34
C SER A 12 -42.35 -34.90 44.12
N ALA A 13 -41.12 -35.30 44.39
CA ALA A 13 -40.35 -36.20 43.55
C ALA A 13 -40.89 -37.63 43.66
N ALA A 14 -41.02 -38.31 42.53
CA ALA A 14 -40.93 -39.78 42.36
C ALA A 14 -40.93 -40.03 40.84
N ASP A 15 -39.80 -40.33 40.21
CA ASP A 15 -39.15 -41.65 40.14
C ASP A 15 -39.90 -42.66 39.25
N GLY A 16 -39.19 -43.20 38.26
CA GLY A 16 -39.46 -44.53 37.73
C GLY A 16 -39.90 -44.69 36.27
N SER A 17 -39.00 -45.31 35.49
CA SER A 17 -39.23 -46.29 34.40
C SER A 17 -39.45 -45.84 32.94
N ALA A 18 -38.34 -45.87 32.19
CA ALA A 18 -38.02 -46.72 31.04
C ALA A 18 -39.03 -47.07 29.91
N ASP A 19 -38.47 -46.97 28.70
CA ASP A 19 -38.74 -47.68 27.44
C ASP A 19 -40.00 -47.38 26.61
N GLN A 20 -39.78 -46.71 25.47
CA GLN A 20 -40.02 -47.29 24.14
C GLN A 20 -39.46 -46.44 22.99
N ASP A 21 -38.55 -47.06 22.23
CA ASP A 21 -38.10 -46.69 20.89
C ASP A 21 -39.26 -46.65 19.88
N ALA A 22 -39.25 -45.67 18.96
CA ALA A 22 -39.45 -45.85 17.51
C ALA A 22 -39.67 -44.51 16.77
N GLY A 23 -38.84 -44.22 15.76
CA GLY A 23 -39.14 -43.21 14.73
C GLY A 23 -37.91 -42.48 14.21
N GLY A 24 -37.24 -43.06 13.21
CA GLY A 24 -35.98 -42.56 12.68
C GLY A 24 -36.08 -41.38 11.71
N ASP A 25 -34.91 -40.78 11.44
CA ASP A 25 -34.49 -40.36 10.09
C ASP A 25 -32.97 -40.12 10.10
N SER A 26 -32.22 -41.02 9.48
CA SER A 26 -30.82 -40.78 9.14
C SER A 26 -30.76 -39.83 7.94
N ARG A 27 -30.32 -38.59 8.17
CA ARG A 27 -29.69 -37.78 7.12
C ARG A 27 -28.24 -37.52 7.49
N VAL A 28 -27.37 -38.32 6.88
CA VAL A 28 -25.97 -37.95 6.64
C VAL A 28 -25.95 -37.35 5.23
N ASP A 29 -25.43 -36.14 5.07
CA ASP A 29 -24.47 -35.76 4.01
C ASP A 29 -24.12 -34.25 3.99
N PRO A 30 -22.97 -33.86 3.39
CA PRO A 30 -21.98 -32.98 4.00
C PRO A 30 -21.75 -31.65 3.24
N ALA A 31 -21.17 -30.65 3.90
CA ALA A 31 -20.50 -29.53 3.22
C ALA A 31 -19.57 -28.77 4.19
N GLU A 32 -18.28 -29.05 4.07
CA GLU A 32 -17.17 -28.09 4.01
C GLU A 32 -17.41 -26.70 4.62
N GLY A 33 -17.13 -26.56 5.92
CA GLY A 33 -16.67 -25.29 6.48
C GLY A 33 -15.17 -25.20 6.34
N MET A 34 -14.68 -24.98 5.11
CA MET A 34 -13.30 -24.55 4.86
C MET A 34 -13.05 -23.30 5.69
N SER A 35 -12.40 -23.45 6.85
CA SER A 35 -11.76 -22.34 7.53
C SER A 35 -10.70 -21.83 6.55
N SER A 36 -11.03 -20.74 5.88
CA SER A 36 -10.16 -20.01 5.00
C SER A 36 -8.93 -19.63 5.80
N ASP A 37 -7.89 -20.43 5.67
CA ASP A 37 -6.51 -20.00 5.82
C ASP A 37 -6.30 -18.93 4.74
N GLN A 38 -6.80 -17.72 5.02
CA GLN A 38 -6.28 -16.49 4.46
C GLN A 38 -4.86 -16.33 5.02
N ALA A 39 -3.99 -17.26 4.62
CA ALA A 39 -2.58 -17.01 4.49
C ALA A 39 -2.50 -15.77 3.62
N GLN A 40 -2.26 -14.63 4.28
CA GLN A 40 -1.83 -13.39 3.66
C GLN A 40 -0.74 -13.79 2.67
N ARG A 41 -1.08 -13.85 1.38
CA ARG A 41 -0.12 -14.08 0.33
C ARG A 41 0.77 -12.85 0.33
N HIS A 42 1.82 -12.87 1.15
CA HIS A 42 2.96 -11.99 1.00
C HIS A 42 3.56 -12.32 -0.36
N VAL A 43 3.12 -11.57 -1.37
CA VAL A 43 3.79 -11.53 -2.66
C VAL A 43 5.13 -10.87 -2.38
N SER A 44 6.14 -11.69 -2.07
CA SER A 44 7.53 -11.24 -2.08
C SER A 44 7.88 -11.03 -3.55
N ALA A 45 7.77 -9.80 -4.03
CA ALA A 45 8.31 -9.45 -5.33
C ALA A 45 9.79 -9.84 -5.35
N ARG A 46 10.21 -10.65 -6.32
CA ARG A 46 11.62 -11.01 -6.47
C ARG A 46 12.34 -9.77 -6.99
N VAL A 47 12.97 -9.03 -6.08
CA VAL A 47 13.78 -7.87 -6.44
C VAL A 47 15.10 -8.38 -7.02
N PRO A 48 15.44 -8.06 -8.28
CA PRO A 48 16.74 -8.40 -8.85
C PRO A 48 17.88 -7.81 -7.98
N GLU A 49 19.01 -8.52 -7.86
CA GLU A 49 20.15 -8.06 -7.04
C GLU A 49 20.69 -6.69 -7.46
N SER A 50 20.52 -6.31 -8.73
CA SER A 50 20.87 -4.99 -9.25
C SER A 50 19.98 -3.84 -8.72
N VAL A 51 18.76 -4.15 -8.26
CA VAL A 51 17.77 -3.20 -7.75
C VAL A 51 17.62 -3.31 -6.22
N ALA A 52 18.07 -4.43 -5.64
CA ALA A 52 18.01 -4.73 -4.21
C ALA A 52 18.59 -3.65 -3.28
N PRO A 53 19.64 -2.88 -3.64
CA PRO A 53 20.12 -1.77 -2.81
C PRO A 53 19.15 -0.59 -2.72
N GLY A 54 18.20 -0.49 -3.67
CA GLY A 54 17.45 0.74 -3.93
C GLY A 54 18.35 1.87 -4.47
N VAL A 55 17.72 2.96 -4.92
CA VAL A 55 18.43 4.18 -5.32
C VAL A 55 17.84 5.38 -4.59
N LEU A 56 18.71 6.31 -4.18
CA LEU A 56 18.30 7.56 -3.54
C LEU A 56 18.26 8.69 -4.56
N GLY A 57 17.05 9.24 -4.78
CA GLY A 57 16.84 10.46 -5.56
C GLY A 57 16.72 11.68 -4.66
N THR A 58 17.27 12.80 -5.11
CA THR A 58 17.10 14.13 -4.49
C THR A 58 16.12 15.01 -5.24
N GLY A 59 15.67 14.58 -6.42
CA GLY A 59 14.71 15.28 -7.25
C GLY A 59 13.95 14.32 -8.16
N ILE A 60 12.82 14.79 -8.68
CA ILE A 60 11.99 14.04 -9.61
C ILE A 60 11.62 14.98 -10.75
N ILE A 61 11.74 14.53 -11.99
CA ILE A 61 11.13 15.21 -13.13
C ILE A 61 10.10 14.30 -13.76
N VAL A 62 8.91 14.85 -14.02
CA VAL A 62 7.81 14.16 -14.66
C VAL A 62 7.62 14.74 -16.06
N MET A 63 7.67 13.87 -17.07
CA MET A 63 7.35 14.20 -18.46
C MET A 63 6.08 13.47 -18.88
N THR A 64 5.24 14.14 -19.66
CA THR A 64 4.03 13.54 -20.23
C THR A 64 4.27 13.18 -21.68
N GLY A 65 4.28 11.89 -21.99
CA GLY A 65 4.25 11.37 -23.35
C GLY A 65 2.82 11.16 -23.85
N ALA A 66 2.68 10.67 -25.08
CA ALA A 66 1.37 10.48 -25.72
C ALA A 66 0.47 9.46 -24.99
N ASN A 67 1.05 8.39 -24.46
CA ASN A 67 0.32 7.27 -23.82
C ASN A 67 0.86 6.90 -22.44
N GLU A 68 1.96 7.51 -22.01
CA GLU A 68 2.63 7.24 -20.75
C GLU A 68 3.24 8.51 -20.15
N PHE A 69 3.51 8.46 -18.85
CA PHE A 69 4.33 9.42 -18.14
C PHE A 69 5.72 8.80 -17.91
N VAL A 70 6.74 9.62 -18.02
CA VAL A 70 8.12 9.24 -17.64
C VAL A 70 8.47 9.98 -16.37
N VAL A 71 8.84 9.23 -15.34
CA VAL A 71 9.23 9.74 -14.02
C VAL A 71 10.70 9.45 -13.82
N ASP A 72 11.52 10.49 -13.92
CA ASP A 72 12.97 10.40 -13.73
C ASP A 72 13.34 10.86 -12.33
N PHE A 73 13.93 9.96 -11.55
CA PHE A 73 14.55 10.25 -10.27
C PHE A 73 15.99 10.69 -10.51
N ILE A 74 16.34 11.84 -9.94
CA ILE A 74 17.61 12.51 -10.16
C ILE A 74 18.38 12.56 -8.86
N GLN A 75 19.69 12.35 -8.93
CA GLN A 75 20.61 12.61 -7.84
C GLN A 75 21.50 13.81 -8.18
N GLY A 76 21.39 14.86 -7.36
CA GLY A 76 22.02 16.17 -7.58
C GLY A 76 23.26 16.44 -6.73
N LEU A 77 23.91 15.41 -6.18
CA LEU A 77 25.12 15.57 -5.32
C LEU A 77 26.38 16.00 -6.10
N GLY A 78 26.25 16.42 -7.35
CA GLY A 78 27.30 16.96 -8.20
C GLY A 78 26.74 17.53 -9.52
N GLN A 79 27.53 18.36 -10.20
CA GLN A 79 27.24 18.77 -11.58
C GLN A 79 28.05 17.88 -12.55
N PRO A 80 27.43 17.33 -13.60
CA PRO A 80 26.00 17.38 -13.90
C PRO A 80 25.19 16.42 -13.02
N ALA A 81 23.93 16.75 -12.81
CA ALA A 81 23.00 15.83 -12.14
C ALA A 81 22.80 14.56 -12.99
N GLN A 82 22.47 13.45 -12.33
CA GLN A 82 22.32 12.15 -12.97
C GLN A 82 20.94 11.56 -12.75
N VAL A 83 20.38 10.92 -13.77
CA VAL A 83 19.19 10.07 -13.61
C VAL A 83 19.63 8.77 -12.96
N VAL A 84 19.05 8.45 -11.81
CA VAL A 84 19.36 7.22 -11.04
C VAL A 84 18.27 6.16 -11.18
N ALA A 85 17.05 6.56 -11.54
CA ALA A 85 15.99 5.65 -11.96
C ALA A 85 15.04 6.36 -12.93
N ARG A 86 14.55 5.62 -13.92
CA ARG A 86 13.50 6.03 -14.84
C ARG A 86 12.36 5.05 -14.75
N VAL A 87 11.17 5.54 -14.40
CA VAL A 87 9.95 4.74 -14.34
C VAL A 87 8.98 5.23 -15.39
N VAL A 88 8.45 4.31 -16.18
CA VAL A 88 7.44 4.58 -17.19
C VAL A 88 6.08 4.14 -16.66
N VAL A 89 5.15 5.09 -16.55
CA VAL A 89 3.84 4.89 -15.93
C VAL A 89 2.75 5.10 -16.98
N PRO A 90 1.92 4.09 -17.28
CA PRO A 90 0.79 4.27 -18.21
C PRO A 90 -0.18 5.36 -17.71
N HIS A 91 -0.80 6.12 -18.62
CA HIS A 91 -1.77 7.17 -18.23
C HIS A 91 -2.90 6.63 -17.35
N ALA A 92 -3.36 5.41 -17.61
CA ALA A 92 -4.42 4.77 -16.83
C ALA A 92 -4.03 4.51 -15.36
N VAL A 93 -2.74 4.39 -15.05
CA VAL A 93 -2.21 4.10 -13.71
C VAL A 93 -1.92 5.39 -12.93
N MET A 94 -1.61 6.49 -13.63
CA MET A 94 -1.18 7.74 -13.00
C MET A 94 -2.17 8.30 -11.95
N PRO A 95 -3.50 8.32 -12.15
CA PRO A 95 -4.44 8.78 -11.11
C PRO A 95 -4.32 8.00 -9.80
N GLN A 96 -4.22 6.67 -9.89
CA GLN A 96 -4.05 5.81 -8.72
C GLN A 96 -2.71 6.07 -8.00
N PHE A 97 -1.66 6.36 -8.77
CA PHE A 97 -0.36 6.72 -8.22
C PHE A 97 -0.43 8.04 -7.43
N ILE A 98 -1.07 9.07 -7.98
CA ILE A 98 -1.28 10.36 -7.31
C ILE A 98 -2.07 10.16 -6.02
N ASP A 99 -3.20 9.47 -6.07
CA ASP A 99 -4.03 9.23 -4.88
C ASP A 99 -3.25 8.50 -3.77
N ALA A 100 -2.38 7.55 -4.16
CA ALA A 100 -1.55 6.81 -3.22
C ALA A 100 -0.48 7.70 -2.58
N LEU A 101 0.16 8.59 -3.36
CA LEU A 101 1.13 9.56 -2.87
C LEU A 101 0.48 10.56 -1.90
N GLU A 102 -0.67 11.12 -2.26
CA GLU A 102 -1.40 12.07 -1.41
C GLU A 102 -1.80 11.46 -0.07
N ARG A 103 -2.35 10.24 -0.10
CA ARG A 103 -2.69 9.50 1.12
C ARG A 103 -1.46 9.24 1.99
N ASN A 104 -0.35 8.82 1.40
CA ASN A 104 0.88 8.58 2.15
C ASN A 104 1.49 9.86 2.73
N LEU A 105 1.39 10.98 2.01
CA LEU A 105 1.82 12.28 2.51
C LEU A 105 0.95 12.73 3.69
N GLN A 106 -0.36 12.48 3.65
CA GLN A 106 -1.24 12.76 4.79
C GLN A 106 -0.87 11.90 6.01
N LEU A 107 -0.65 10.60 5.81
CA LEU A 107 -0.22 9.70 6.89
C LEU A 107 1.11 10.12 7.52
N TYR A 108 2.05 10.60 6.71
CA TYR A 108 3.29 11.20 7.20
C TYR A 108 3.00 12.43 8.05
N ARG A 109 2.17 13.36 7.56
CA ARG A 109 1.83 14.61 8.27
C ARG A 109 1.16 14.36 9.61
N ASP A 110 0.22 13.42 9.66
CA ASP A 110 -0.48 13.05 10.89
C ASP A 110 0.49 12.49 11.94
N ARG A 111 1.57 11.83 11.49
CA ARG A 111 2.54 11.17 12.37
C ARG A 111 3.72 12.05 12.77
N TYR A 112 4.22 12.88 11.86
CA TYR A 112 5.50 13.60 12.00
C TYR A 112 5.37 15.12 11.84
N GLY A 113 4.21 15.62 11.42
CA GLY A 113 4.01 17.03 11.04
C GLY A 113 4.41 17.30 9.59
N ASP A 114 4.49 18.58 9.21
CA ASP A 114 4.82 18.95 7.84
C ASP A 114 6.25 18.52 7.45
N PRO A 115 6.46 18.00 6.22
CA PRO A 115 7.80 17.73 5.72
C PRO A 115 8.67 18.99 5.75
N PRO A 116 9.99 18.87 6.01
CA PRO A 116 10.91 20.00 5.98
C PRO A 116 10.84 20.73 4.63
N GLU A 117 10.80 22.06 4.65
CA GLU A 117 10.92 22.83 3.41
C GLU A 117 12.31 22.62 2.79
N LEU A 118 12.35 22.48 1.47
CA LEU A 118 13.62 22.49 0.74
C LEU A 118 14.33 23.83 0.97
N PRO A 119 15.67 23.84 1.15
CA PRO A 119 16.43 25.08 1.28
C PRO A 119 16.12 26.01 0.10
N LYS A 120 15.53 27.16 0.39
CA LYS A 120 15.28 28.20 -0.62
C LYS A 120 16.65 28.74 -1.03
N ASN A 121 17.00 28.62 -2.31
CA ASN A 121 18.23 29.19 -2.82
C ASN A 121 18.16 30.72 -2.64
N PRO A 122 19.03 31.35 -1.82
CA PRO A 122 18.94 32.78 -1.49
C PRO A 122 19.20 33.69 -2.71
N ASN A 123 19.73 33.10 -3.79
CA ASN A 123 20.07 33.77 -5.02
C ASN A 123 19.01 33.40 -6.10
N PRO A 124 18.11 34.31 -6.50
CA PRO A 124 17.09 34.06 -7.52
C PRO A 124 17.66 34.03 -8.95
N GLN A 125 18.95 33.71 -9.12
CA GLN A 125 19.51 33.41 -10.44
C GLN A 125 18.64 32.33 -11.09
N ARG A 126 18.01 32.73 -12.20
CA ARG A 126 17.24 31.95 -13.18
C ARG A 126 17.21 30.46 -12.83
N GLN A 127 16.14 30.02 -12.16
CA GLN A 127 15.92 28.58 -11.97
C GLN A 127 15.87 27.95 -13.36
N PRO A 128 16.75 26.99 -13.67
CA PRO A 128 16.73 26.32 -14.96
C PRO A 128 15.36 25.66 -15.16
N SER A 129 14.83 25.77 -16.37
CA SER A 129 13.63 25.04 -16.78
C SER A 129 13.89 23.54 -16.72
N ALA A 130 12.82 22.73 -16.58
CA ALA A 130 12.94 21.27 -16.60
C ALA A 130 13.68 20.77 -17.86
N GLN A 131 13.49 21.45 -18.99
CA GLN A 131 14.17 21.13 -20.25
C GLN A 131 15.68 21.43 -20.21
N GLU A 132 16.08 22.59 -19.69
CA GLU A 132 17.50 22.93 -19.49
C GLU A 132 18.18 21.93 -18.54
N ILE A 133 17.48 21.49 -17.47
CA ILE A 133 17.98 20.45 -16.58
C ILE A 133 18.21 19.16 -17.37
N TYR A 134 17.22 18.74 -18.16
CA TYR A 134 17.30 17.51 -18.97
C TYR A 134 18.46 17.49 -19.96
N ASP A 135 18.72 18.61 -20.64
CA ASP A 135 19.81 18.71 -21.62
C ASP A 135 21.20 18.49 -20.97
N GLU A 136 21.33 18.80 -19.68
CA GLU A 136 22.55 18.62 -18.90
C GLU A 136 22.64 17.25 -18.20
N LEU A 137 21.53 16.50 -18.09
CA LEU A 137 21.50 15.24 -17.35
C LEU A 137 22.36 14.17 -18.01
N LYS A 138 23.18 13.50 -17.19
CA LYS A 138 23.80 12.24 -17.57
C LYS A 138 22.85 11.08 -17.28
N MET A 139 22.78 10.12 -18.20
CA MET A 139 22.06 8.87 -18.04
C MET A 139 22.99 7.71 -18.39
N THR A 140 23.01 6.67 -17.55
CA THR A 140 23.66 5.41 -17.91
C THR A 140 22.73 4.61 -18.83
N ASP A 141 23.31 3.68 -19.60
CA ASP A 141 22.52 2.88 -20.55
C ASP A 141 21.44 2.05 -19.85
N ASP A 142 21.70 1.59 -18.62
CA ASP A 142 20.78 0.78 -17.83
C ASP A 142 19.49 1.51 -17.47
N VAL A 143 19.55 2.82 -17.21
CA VAL A 143 18.37 3.65 -16.88
C VAL A 143 17.74 4.29 -18.12
N ARG A 144 18.42 4.27 -19.27
CA ARG A 144 17.98 4.96 -20.49
C ARG A 144 16.61 4.46 -20.99
N THR A 145 16.39 3.15 -20.91
CA THR A 145 15.13 2.49 -21.31
C THR A 145 14.03 2.64 -20.26
N GLY A 146 14.41 2.77 -18.98
CA GLY A 146 13.48 2.77 -17.86
C GLY A 146 12.81 1.41 -17.60
N ALA A 147 12.00 1.35 -16.54
CA ALA A 147 11.16 0.20 -16.23
C ALA A 147 9.68 0.62 -16.22
N TYR A 148 8.83 -0.20 -16.85
CA TYR A 148 7.38 -0.01 -16.76
C TYR A 148 6.88 -0.43 -15.39
N ALA A 149 5.98 0.36 -14.82
CA ALA A 149 5.34 0.05 -13.55
C ALA A 149 3.83 0.25 -13.62
N ASN A 150 3.10 -0.76 -13.15
CA ASN A 150 1.64 -0.73 -13.07
C ASN A 150 1.13 -0.45 -11.64
N GLY A 151 2.04 -0.47 -10.67
CA GLY A 151 1.73 -0.18 -9.29
C GLY A 151 2.96 0.33 -8.55
N VAL A 152 2.72 0.86 -7.36
CA VAL A 152 3.76 1.28 -6.43
C VAL A 152 3.34 0.93 -5.01
N MET A 153 4.29 0.45 -4.22
CA MET A 153 4.18 0.38 -2.78
C MET A 153 4.93 1.57 -2.18
N ILE A 154 4.25 2.33 -1.32
CA ILE A 154 4.78 3.55 -0.71
C ILE A 154 4.93 3.33 0.78
N GLY A 155 6.13 3.60 1.29
CA GLY A 155 6.41 3.70 2.71
C GLY A 155 7.14 5.00 3.02
N HIS A 156 7.22 5.38 4.29
CA HIS A 156 7.97 6.57 4.69
C HIS A 156 8.58 6.41 6.09
N SER A 157 9.74 7.04 6.29
CA SER A 157 10.35 7.31 7.59
C SER A 157 10.11 8.79 7.95
N ILE A 158 10.75 9.27 9.01
CA ILE A 158 10.76 10.70 9.34
C ILE A 158 11.56 11.54 8.33
N THR A 159 12.50 10.94 7.59
CA THR A 159 13.40 11.68 6.68
C THR A 159 13.13 11.42 5.21
N GLU A 160 12.48 10.30 4.86
CA GLU A 160 12.47 9.80 3.49
C GLU A 160 11.15 9.09 3.14
N PHE A 161 10.72 9.23 1.88
CA PHE A 161 9.72 8.36 1.27
C PHE A 161 10.42 7.26 0.46
N LYS A 162 9.89 6.05 0.53
CA LYS A 162 10.35 4.88 -0.21
C LYS A 162 9.27 4.48 -1.21
N LEU A 163 9.66 4.37 -2.47
CA LEU A 163 8.79 3.99 -3.57
C LEU A 163 9.32 2.70 -4.19
N ASP A 164 8.54 1.62 -4.05
CA ASP A 164 8.85 0.33 -4.66
C ASP A 164 7.88 0.10 -5.82
N PHE A 165 8.39 0.22 -7.04
CA PHE A 165 7.60 0.13 -8.26
C PHE A 165 7.45 -1.32 -8.69
N LEU A 166 6.20 -1.72 -8.93
CA LEU A 166 5.83 -3.08 -9.29
C LEU A 166 5.71 -3.18 -10.82
N ALA A 167 6.63 -3.93 -11.43
CA ALA A 167 6.67 -4.26 -12.85
C ALA A 167 5.85 -5.52 -13.18
#